data_AF-A0A177E7D6-F1
#
_entry.id   AF-A0A177E7D6-F1
#
_cell.length_a   1.000
_cell.length_b   1.000
_cell.length_c   1.000
_cell.angle_alpha   90.00
_cell.angle_beta   90.00
_cell.angle_gamma   90.00
#
_symmetry.space_group_name_H-M   'P 1'
#
loop_
_entity.id
_entity.type
_entity.pdbx_description
1 polymer ?
#
loop_
_entity_poly.entity_id
_entity_poly.type
_entity_poly.pdbx_seq_one_letter_code
_entity_poly.pdbx_strand_id
1 'polypeptide(L)'
;MRKISFKSIVYSLILLFFVFSEAKASFLIVVEKYSRTLYVYENNHILKAYPISLGWNPDEPKIRRGDGATPEGLYFITAKRPSRKYGLFLAISYPNLKDINLAYWQGRLNLKDYELCLKAYFENSPDPKCPLGFGLGIHGGGVWRLKENKLIRDWTFGCIAMEDEDIKELYDLVKKGTPVLIIDAHKSLFEIMKNFVYINQPHLLYPWWGEWTFSLPGILVRISLWEDLSGFKKLTIWGESTQGQKLLFLYEDTNGDGRLAWWEKIHSFENKEWKFEELQNIIIDLLPLWIEEKILVDQGG
;
A
#
# COMPACT_ATOMS: atom_id res chain seq x y z
N MET A 1 25.03 -40.29 61.43
CA MET A 1 25.34 -39.13 60.57
C MET A 1 24.77 -39.38 59.17
N ARG A 2 23.98 -38.44 58.65
CA ARG A 2 23.11 -38.57 57.47
C ARG A 2 23.89 -38.82 56.17
N LYS A 3 23.53 -39.87 55.41
CA LYS A 3 23.85 -40.01 53.99
C LYS A 3 22.70 -39.42 53.18
N ILE A 4 22.95 -38.31 52.51
CA ILE A 4 21.97 -37.66 51.61
C ILE A 4 21.92 -38.44 50.30
N SER A 5 20.69 -38.71 49.85
CA SER A 5 20.32 -39.56 48.72
C SER A 5 20.62 -38.90 47.37
N PHE A 6 21.20 -39.68 46.45
CA PHE A 6 21.67 -39.31 45.11
C PHE A 6 20.52 -39.26 44.10
N LYS A 7 19.46 -38.47 44.36
CA LYS A 7 18.24 -38.45 43.52
C LYS A 7 17.71 -37.07 43.09
N SER A 8 18.55 -36.03 43.04
CA SER A 8 18.05 -34.68 42.72
C SER A 8 18.87 -33.85 41.71
N ILE A 9 19.80 -34.41 40.95
CA ILE A 9 20.66 -33.62 40.03
C ILE A 9 20.44 -33.99 38.55
N VAL A 10 19.20 -34.28 38.15
CA VAL A 10 18.87 -34.42 36.71
C VAL A 10 17.66 -33.58 36.28
N TYR A 11 16.89 -33.02 37.21
CA TYR A 11 15.72 -32.19 36.87
C TYR A 11 15.95 -30.67 36.85
N SER A 12 17.20 -30.20 37.02
CA SER A 12 17.52 -28.76 37.01
C SER A 12 18.28 -28.28 35.76
N LEU A 13 18.39 -29.13 34.74
CA LEU A 13 18.98 -28.81 33.42
C LEU A 13 17.94 -28.84 32.28
N ILE A 14 16.66 -28.80 32.65
CA ILE A 14 15.56 -28.40 31.76
C ILE A 14 15.01 -27.07 32.30
N LEU A 15 15.94 -26.18 32.67
CA LEU A 15 15.64 -24.77 32.82
C LEU A 15 15.65 -24.20 31.41
N LEU A 16 14.44 -24.10 30.84
CA LEU A 16 14.03 -22.89 30.13
C LEU A 16 15.11 -22.24 29.24
N PHE A 17 15.68 -22.99 28.30
CA PHE A 17 15.95 -22.38 27.00
C PHE A 17 14.60 -22.27 26.28
N PHE A 18 13.69 -21.45 26.82
CA PHE A 18 12.82 -20.68 25.95
C PHE A 18 13.80 -19.82 25.16
N VAL A 19 14.24 -20.35 24.03
CA VAL A 19 14.72 -19.53 22.94
C VAL A 19 13.49 -18.69 22.58
N PHE A 20 13.34 -17.55 23.25
CA PHE A 20 12.62 -16.44 22.68
C PHE A 20 13.40 -16.12 21.42
N SER A 21 13.04 -16.79 20.33
CA SER A 21 13.29 -16.24 19.00
C SER A 21 12.53 -14.93 19.02
N GLU A 22 13.23 -13.84 19.33
CA GLU A 22 12.73 -12.49 19.09
C GLU A 22 12.28 -12.49 17.63
N ALA A 23 10.96 -12.55 17.41
CA ALA A 23 10.41 -12.46 16.08
C ALA A 23 10.90 -11.11 15.54
N LYS A 24 11.75 -11.15 14.51
CA LYS A 24 12.36 -9.95 13.98
C LYS A 24 11.24 -8.98 13.59
N ALA A 25 11.23 -7.80 14.18
CA ALA A 25 10.20 -6.79 13.96
C ALA A 25 9.96 -6.58 12.46
N SER A 26 8.68 -6.62 12.08
CA SER A 26 8.24 -6.27 10.73
C SER A 26 8.01 -4.76 10.69
N PHE A 27 8.61 -4.10 9.70
CA PHE A 27 8.41 -2.68 9.47
C PHE A 27 7.64 -2.46 8.17
N LEU A 28 6.68 -1.56 8.20
CA LEU A 28 5.94 -1.07 7.05
C LEU A 28 6.00 0.47 7.03
N ILE A 29 6.29 1.04 5.87
CA ILE A 29 6.14 2.49 5.66
C ILE A 29 4.75 2.74 5.08
N VAL A 30 3.99 3.66 5.67
CA VAL A 30 2.72 4.15 5.11
C VAL A 30 2.87 5.63 4.83
N VAL A 31 2.76 6.02 3.57
CA VAL A 31 2.76 7.41 3.12
C VAL A 31 1.32 7.80 2.85
N GLU A 32 0.80 8.72 3.64
CA GLU A 32 -0.50 9.32 3.42
C GLU A 32 -0.28 10.70 2.76
N LYS A 33 -0.77 10.82 1.52
CA LYS A 33 -0.52 11.98 0.66
C LYS A 33 -1.31 13.23 1.05
N TYR A 34 -2.56 13.09 1.50
CA TYR A 34 -3.46 14.23 1.77
C TYR A 34 -3.04 15.05 3.00
N SER A 35 -2.69 14.36 4.08
CA SER A 35 -2.11 14.88 5.32
C SER A 35 -0.61 15.18 5.20
N ARG A 36 0.06 14.61 4.18
CA ARG A 36 1.50 14.73 3.93
C ARG A 36 2.28 14.22 5.14
N THR A 37 1.98 12.98 5.50
CA THR A 37 2.56 12.28 6.64
C THR A 37 3.12 10.93 6.19
N LEU A 38 4.33 10.61 6.63
CA LEU A 38 4.90 9.27 6.53
C LEU A 38 4.85 8.63 7.92
N TYR A 39 4.14 7.52 8.02
CA TYR A 39 4.08 6.67 9.20
C TYR A 39 5.03 5.49 9.05
N VAL A 40 5.68 5.12 10.14
CA VAL A 40 6.41 3.86 10.26
C VAL A 40 5.63 2.97 11.21
N TYR A 41 5.16 1.84 10.69
CA TYR A 41 4.54 0.79 11.46
C TYR A 41 5.58 -0.22 11.90
N GLU A 42 5.44 -0.70 13.14
CA GLU A 42 6.15 -1.83 13.70
C GLU A 42 5.12 -2.81 14.26
N ASN A 43 5.02 -4.00 13.68
CA ASN A 43 4.06 -5.04 14.08
C ASN A 43 2.63 -4.50 14.22
N ASN A 44 2.11 -3.85 13.17
CA ASN A 44 0.77 -3.26 13.08
C ASN A 44 0.50 -2.03 13.97
N HIS A 45 1.51 -1.47 14.63
CA HIS A 45 1.38 -0.26 15.43
C HIS A 45 2.20 0.88 14.85
N ILE A 46 1.66 2.10 14.86
CA ILE A 46 2.42 3.29 14.47
C ILE A 46 3.54 3.51 15.50
N LEU A 47 4.78 3.33 15.07
CA LEU A 47 5.98 3.62 15.84
C LEU A 47 6.37 5.10 15.72
N LYS A 48 6.28 5.66 14.51
CA LYS A 48 6.68 7.04 14.20
C LYS A 48 5.76 7.66 13.14
N ALA A 49 5.66 8.99 13.17
CA ALA A 49 5.01 9.79 12.14
C ALA A 49 5.89 11.00 11.82
N TYR A 50 6.11 11.28 10.54
CA TYR A 50 6.98 12.33 10.06
C TYR A 50 6.27 13.23 9.04
N PRO A 51 6.48 14.55 9.08
CA PRO A 51 6.02 15.43 8.02
C PRO A 51 6.80 15.12 6.74
N ILE A 52 6.11 15.15 5.60
CA ILE A 52 6.74 14.97 4.30
C ILE A 52 6.37 16.06 3.31
N SER A 53 7.11 16.05 2.21
CA SER A 53 6.85 16.78 0.97
C SER A 53 6.79 15.80 -0.20
N LEU A 54 5.91 16.07 -1.13
CA LEU A 54 5.65 15.23 -2.29
C LEU A 54 6.19 15.87 -3.58
N GLY A 55 5.89 15.21 -4.70
CA GLY A 55 6.04 15.85 -6.00
C GLY A 55 5.13 17.06 -6.16
N TRP A 56 5.55 18.03 -7.00
CA TRP A 56 4.84 19.31 -7.20
C TRP A 56 3.41 19.19 -7.74
N ASN A 57 2.99 18.01 -8.18
CA ASN A 57 1.60 17.67 -8.47
C ASN A 57 1.09 16.67 -7.41
N PRO A 58 0.86 17.10 -6.15
CA PRO A 58 0.73 16.21 -5.02
C PRO A 58 -0.58 15.42 -5.00
N ASP A 59 -1.65 15.97 -5.57
CA ASP A 59 -3.01 15.41 -5.46
C ASP A 59 -3.27 14.32 -6.54
N GLU A 60 -2.48 14.32 -7.61
CA GLU A 60 -2.59 13.34 -8.69
C GLU A 60 -1.73 12.10 -8.42
N PRO A 61 -2.16 10.90 -8.86
CA PRO A 61 -1.30 9.73 -8.88
C PRO A 61 -0.32 9.82 -10.05
N LYS A 62 0.86 9.21 -9.87
CA LYS A 62 1.86 9.16 -10.95
C LYS A 62 1.44 8.24 -12.09
N ILE A 63 1.31 8.79 -13.30
CA ILE A 63 0.92 8.06 -14.50
C ILE A 63 1.95 8.12 -15.63
N ARG A 64 2.91 9.05 -15.58
CA ARG A 64 3.98 9.16 -16.59
C ARG A 64 5.21 9.88 -16.06
N ARG A 65 6.31 9.80 -16.81
CA ARG A 65 7.50 10.60 -16.53
C ARG A 65 7.19 12.10 -16.63
N GLY A 66 7.68 12.86 -15.66
CA GLY A 66 7.61 14.32 -15.67
C GLY A 66 6.26 14.91 -15.28
N ASP A 67 5.30 14.11 -14.85
CA ASP A 67 4.00 14.59 -14.33
C ASP A 67 4.06 15.23 -12.94
N GLY A 68 5.21 15.15 -12.27
CA GLY A 68 5.40 15.74 -10.95
C GLY A 68 4.66 15.05 -9.82
N ALA A 69 4.01 13.92 -10.07
CA ALA A 69 3.20 13.22 -9.09
C ALA A 69 4.01 12.16 -8.34
N THR A 70 3.69 11.98 -7.06
CA THR A 70 4.15 10.84 -6.26
C THR A 70 3.19 9.66 -6.51
N PRO A 71 3.68 8.45 -6.80
CA PRO A 71 2.84 7.30 -7.12
C PRO A 71 1.98 6.86 -5.93
N GLU A 72 0.91 6.12 -6.21
CA GLU A 72 0.04 5.49 -5.20
C GLU A 72 0.05 3.98 -5.40
N GLY A 73 0.05 3.22 -4.32
CA GLY A 73 0.06 1.76 -4.28
C GLY A 73 1.16 1.17 -3.42
N LEU A 74 1.35 -0.14 -3.56
CA LEU A 74 2.33 -0.91 -2.78
C LEU A 74 3.65 -1.01 -3.53
N TYR A 75 4.71 -0.56 -2.88
CA TYR A 75 6.09 -0.60 -3.34
C TYR A 75 7.00 -1.20 -2.26
N PHE A 76 8.29 -1.35 -2.56
CA PHE A 76 9.29 -1.87 -1.65
C PHE A 76 10.58 -1.06 -1.72
N ILE A 77 11.29 -0.97 -0.60
CA ILE A 77 12.64 -0.41 -0.59
C ILE A 77 13.57 -1.31 -1.39
N THR A 78 14.12 -0.82 -2.50
CA THR A 78 15.01 -1.58 -3.39
C THR A 78 16.49 -1.35 -3.07
N ALA A 79 16.82 -0.15 -2.58
CA ALA A 79 18.17 0.24 -2.24
C ALA A 79 18.20 1.33 -1.17
N LYS A 80 19.27 1.33 -0.38
CA LYS A 80 19.61 2.38 0.59
C LYS A 80 20.97 2.93 0.22
N ARG A 81 21.11 4.25 0.03
CA ARG A 81 22.39 4.85 -0.40
C ARG A 81 22.57 6.27 0.11
N PRO A 82 23.82 6.72 0.33
CA PRO A 82 24.11 8.13 0.51
C PRO A 82 23.82 8.89 -0.80
N SER A 83 23.49 10.17 -0.66
CA SER A 83 23.20 11.08 -1.77
C SER A 83 23.89 12.42 -1.55
N ARG A 84 24.67 12.88 -2.53
CA ARG A 84 25.30 14.21 -2.47
C ARG A 84 24.27 15.34 -2.41
N LYS A 85 23.09 15.15 -3.01
CA LYS A 85 22.05 16.18 -3.09
C LYS A 85 21.08 16.15 -1.90
N TYR A 86 20.88 14.97 -1.31
CA TYR A 86 19.78 14.72 -0.36
C TYR A 86 20.22 14.08 0.96
N GLY A 87 21.53 13.94 1.20
CA GLY A 87 22.09 13.22 2.35
C GLY A 87 21.91 11.71 2.24
N LEU A 88 20.67 11.24 2.40
CA LEU A 88 20.27 9.83 2.30
C LEU A 88 19.17 9.65 1.26
N PHE A 89 19.14 8.46 0.66
CA PHE A 89 18.14 8.08 -0.33
C PHE A 89 17.74 6.62 -0.16
N LEU A 90 16.44 6.39 -0.02
CA LEU A 90 15.77 5.10 0.02
C LEU A 90 14.98 4.92 -1.28
N ALA A 91 15.50 4.12 -2.21
CA ALA A 91 14.84 3.90 -3.49
C ALA A 91 13.60 3.00 -3.33
N ILE A 92 12.50 3.34 -3.99
CA ILE A 92 11.28 2.52 -4.03
C ILE A 92 11.17 1.76 -5.35
N SER A 93 10.40 0.66 -5.37
CA SER A 93 10.21 -0.22 -6.53
C SER A 93 9.20 0.32 -7.57
N TYR A 94 9.22 1.62 -7.85
CA TYR A 94 8.37 2.20 -8.90
C TYR A 94 9.04 2.09 -10.29
N PRO A 95 8.29 1.73 -11.35
CA PRO A 95 6.88 1.31 -11.36
C PRO A 95 6.68 -0.15 -10.95
N ASN A 96 5.52 -0.49 -10.38
CA ASN A 96 5.12 -1.88 -10.08
C ASN A 96 4.24 -2.48 -11.21
N LEU A 97 3.85 -3.76 -11.10
CA LEU A 97 3.02 -4.41 -12.13
C LEU A 97 1.65 -3.74 -12.31
N LYS A 98 1.03 -3.25 -11.24
CA LYS A 98 -0.23 -2.48 -11.35
C LYS A 98 -0.02 -1.25 -12.21
N ASP A 99 1.04 -0.48 -11.97
CA ASP A 99 1.34 0.73 -12.75
C ASP A 99 1.56 0.42 -14.23
N ILE A 100 2.31 -0.64 -14.54
CA ILE A 100 2.66 -1.06 -15.90
C ILE A 100 1.43 -1.59 -16.63
N ASN A 101 0.69 -2.51 -16.02
CA ASN A 101 -0.43 -3.20 -16.64
C ASN A 101 -1.62 -2.25 -16.81
N LEU A 102 -1.90 -1.40 -15.82
CA LEU A 102 -2.94 -0.38 -15.93
C LEU A 102 -2.58 0.64 -17.03
N ALA A 103 -1.31 1.03 -17.15
CA ALA A 103 -0.90 1.96 -18.20
C ALA A 103 -1.08 1.38 -19.60
N TYR A 104 -0.77 0.11 -19.78
CA TYR A 104 -0.98 -0.56 -21.05
C TYR A 104 -2.47 -0.76 -21.36
N TRP A 105 -3.26 -1.21 -20.38
CA TRP A 105 -4.71 -1.35 -20.52
C TRP A 105 -5.39 -0.04 -20.91
N GLN A 106 -4.99 1.09 -20.30
CA GLN A 106 -5.51 2.43 -20.63
C GLN A 106 -4.96 3.01 -21.94
N GLY A 107 -4.11 2.29 -22.68
CA GLY A 107 -3.47 2.78 -23.90
C GLY A 107 -2.42 3.87 -23.68
N ARG A 108 -1.97 4.10 -22.43
CA ARG A 108 -0.86 5.03 -22.10
C ARG A 108 0.51 4.46 -22.48
N LEU A 109 0.61 3.14 -22.61
CA LEU A 109 1.77 2.45 -23.18
C LEU A 109 1.34 1.73 -24.46
N ASN A 110 2.20 1.76 -25.48
CA ASN A 110 2.11 0.82 -26.60
C ASN A 110 2.80 -0.51 -26.22
N LEU A 111 2.66 -1.55 -27.05
CA LEU A 111 3.22 -2.88 -26.77
C LEU A 111 4.73 -2.85 -26.51
N LYS A 112 5.48 -2.08 -27.32
CA LYS A 112 6.94 -1.97 -27.17
C LYS A 112 7.34 -1.36 -25.83
N ASP A 113 6.66 -0.29 -25.42
CA ASP A 113 6.93 0.38 -24.14
C ASP A 113 6.49 -0.47 -22.95
N TYR A 114 5.39 -1.23 -23.10
CA TYR A 114 4.92 -2.19 -22.11
C TYR A 114 5.94 -3.32 -21.88
N GLU A 115 6.42 -3.96 -22.94
CA GLU A 115 7.46 -5.00 -22.87
C GLU A 115 8.76 -4.47 -22.26
N LEU A 116 9.16 -3.25 -22.62
CA LEU A 116 10.32 -2.57 -22.05
C LEU A 116 10.17 -2.39 -20.52
N CYS A 117 9.04 -1.83 -20.07
CA CYS A 117 8.80 -1.60 -18.63
C CYS A 117 8.67 -2.93 -17.86
N LEU A 118 8.01 -3.95 -18.42
CA LEU A 118 7.91 -5.29 -17.81
C LEU A 118 9.27 -5.95 -17.66
N LYS A 119 10.11 -5.90 -18.71
CA LYS A 119 11.47 -6.43 -18.64
C LYS A 119 12.26 -5.79 -17.50
N ALA A 120 12.22 -4.47 -17.41
CA ALA A 120 12.88 -3.71 -16.33
C ALA A 120 12.38 -4.12 -14.93
N TYR A 121 11.07 -4.36 -14.79
CA TYR A 121 10.47 -4.84 -13.55
C TYR A 121 10.99 -6.24 -13.16
N PHE A 122 10.89 -7.23 -14.06
CA PHE A 122 11.31 -8.61 -13.76
C PHE A 122 12.82 -8.74 -13.54
N GLU A 123 13.63 -7.95 -14.24
CA GLU A 123 15.09 -7.91 -14.06
C GLU A 123 15.52 -7.11 -12.83
N ASN A 124 14.59 -6.46 -12.11
CA ASN A 124 14.88 -5.54 -11.00
C ASN A 124 15.88 -4.43 -11.41
N SER A 125 15.80 -3.98 -12.66
CA SER A 125 16.73 -3.02 -13.26
C SER A 125 15.94 -1.85 -13.85
N PRO A 126 15.73 -0.76 -13.10
CA PRO A 126 14.95 0.39 -13.57
C PRO A 126 15.48 0.94 -14.89
N ASP A 127 14.64 0.99 -15.91
CA ASP A 127 15.04 1.45 -17.25
C ASP A 127 14.68 2.94 -17.46
N PRO A 128 15.67 3.81 -17.72
CA PRO A 128 15.44 5.22 -18.03
C PRO A 128 14.72 5.45 -19.36
N LYS A 129 14.31 4.44 -20.10
CA LYS A 129 13.46 4.54 -21.28
C LYS A 129 11.99 4.23 -20.99
N CYS A 130 11.66 3.62 -19.84
CA CYS A 130 10.27 3.33 -19.49
C CYS A 130 9.46 4.65 -19.39
N PRO A 131 8.38 4.84 -20.19
CA PRO A 131 7.63 6.11 -20.23
C PRO A 131 6.97 6.50 -18.91
N LEU A 132 6.71 5.53 -18.02
CA LEU A 132 6.19 5.79 -16.68
C LEU A 132 7.19 6.53 -15.78
N GLY A 133 8.50 6.40 -16.09
CA GLY A 133 9.58 6.94 -15.29
C GLY A 133 10.24 5.87 -14.41
N PHE A 134 11.18 6.31 -13.58
CA PHE A 134 12.02 5.45 -12.75
C PHE A 134 12.69 6.30 -11.66
N GLY A 135 13.38 5.65 -10.71
CA GLY A 135 14.33 6.33 -9.83
C GLY A 135 13.71 7.15 -8.70
N LEU A 136 12.47 6.84 -8.33
CA LEU A 136 11.78 7.47 -7.20
C LEU A 136 12.27 6.90 -5.87
N GLY A 137 12.04 7.66 -4.80
CA GLY A 137 12.42 7.25 -3.47
C GLY A 137 12.05 8.25 -2.39
N ILE A 138 12.39 7.88 -1.16
CA ILE A 138 12.30 8.73 0.03
C ILE A 138 13.70 9.30 0.28
N HIS A 139 13.81 10.62 0.48
CA HIS A 139 15.10 11.29 0.63
C HIS A 139 15.05 12.47 1.60
N GLY A 140 16.22 12.91 2.09
CA GLY A 140 16.34 14.09 2.94
C GLY A 140 16.29 15.41 2.15
N GLY A 141 16.74 16.48 2.76
CA GLY A 141 16.80 17.80 2.16
C GLY A 141 15.59 18.69 2.49
N GLY A 142 14.78 18.29 3.46
CA GLY A 142 13.75 19.14 4.06
C GLY A 142 12.40 19.10 3.37
N VAL A 143 11.36 19.30 4.18
CA VAL A 143 9.97 19.35 3.74
C VAL A 143 9.67 20.63 2.96
N TRP A 144 10.45 21.69 3.15
CA TRP A 144 10.27 22.97 2.46
C TRP A 144 11.51 23.35 1.65
N ARG A 145 11.30 23.92 0.46
CA ARG A 145 12.37 24.53 -0.36
C ARG A 145 12.07 25.98 -0.67
N LEU A 146 13.10 26.81 -0.59
CA LEU A 146 13.05 28.17 -1.07
C LEU A 146 13.17 28.19 -2.60
N LYS A 147 12.18 28.75 -3.28
CA LYS A 147 12.19 29.04 -4.72
C LYS A 147 11.60 30.44 -4.93
N GLU A 148 12.36 31.32 -5.58
CA GLU A 148 11.91 32.70 -5.89
C GLU A 148 11.35 33.45 -4.66
N ASN A 149 12.09 33.38 -3.54
CA ASN A 149 11.70 33.97 -2.24
C ASN A 149 10.39 33.44 -1.64
N LYS A 150 9.90 32.28 -2.10
CA LYS A 150 8.74 31.59 -1.53
C LYS A 150 9.14 30.20 -1.05
N LEU A 151 8.61 29.80 0.11
CA LEU A 151 8.72 28.43 0.58
C LEU A 151 7.68 27.56 -0.13
N ILE A 152 8.15 26.51 -0.79
CA ILE A 152 7.33 25.51 -1.47
C ILE A 152 7.45 24.20 -0.71
N ARG A 153 6.31 23.62 -0.33
CA ARG A 153 6.25 22.32 0.32
C ARG A 153 6.50 21.22 -0.69
N ASP A 154 5.58 20.99 -1.62
CA ASP A 154 5.67 19.89 -2.57
C ASP A 154 6.56 20.30 -3.75
N TRP A 155 7.86 20.06 -3.61
CA TRP A 155 8.89 20.60 -4.50
C TRP A 155 9.59 19.52 -5.33
N THR A 156 9.38 18.24 -5.02
CA THR A 156 10.10 17.16 -5.68
C THR A 156 9.53 16.89 -7.08
N PHE A 157 10.16 15.98 -7.84
CA PHE A 157 9.64 15.50 -9.13
C PHE A 157 8.86 14.18 -9.01
N GLY A 158 8.35 13.86 -7.81
CA GLY A 158 7.62 12.62 -7.49
C GLY A 158 8.29 11.75 -6.42
N CYS A 159 9.38 12.24 -5.81
CA CYS A 159 9.97 11.64 -4.61
C CYS A 159 9.23 12.10 -3.35
N ILE A 160 9.53 11.45 -2.23
CA ILE A 160 9.06 11.85 -0.90
C ILE A 160 10.24 12.48 -0.16
N ALA A 161 10.14 13.77 0.16
CA ALA A 161 11.16 14.50 0.89
C ALA A 161 10.80 14.59 2.38
N MET A 162 11.82 14.44 3.24
CA MET A 162 11.75 14.51 4.70
C MET A 162 12.82 15.48 5.22
N GLU A 163 12.73 15.87 6.49
CA GLU A 163 13.87 16.49 7.18
C GLU A 163 15.06 15.52 7.26
N ASP A 164 16.27 16.06 7.32
CA ASP A 164 17.50 15.26 7.27
C ASP A 164 17.65 14.34 8.49
N GLU A 165 17.21 14.79 9.65
CA GLU A 165 17.15 14.02 10.90
C GLU A 165 16.11 12.88 10.80
N ASP A 166 14.92 13.17 10.27
CA ASP A 166 13.84 12.21 10.15
C ASP A 166 14.21 11.06 9.20
N ILE A 167 14.82 11.37 8.04
CA ILE A 167 15.26 10.30 7.14
C ILE A 167 16.41 9.49 7.74
N LYS A 168 17.24 10.07 8.60
CA LYS A 168 18.28 9.30 9.30
C LYS A 168 17.65 8.25 10.21
N GLU A 169 16.63 8.62 11.00
CA GLU A 169 15.88 7.66 11.81
C GLU A 169 15.21 6.59 10.94
N LEU A 170 14.51 6.99 9.89
CA LEU A 170 13.87 6.05 8.96
C LEU A 170 14.88 5.10 8.32
N TYR A 171 16.04 5.63 7.91
CA TYR A 171 17.11 4.86 7.28
C TYR A 171 17.63 3.77 8.23
N ASP A 172 17.71 4.01 9.53
CA ASP A 172 18.19 3.00 10.48
C ASP A 172 17.14 1.90 10.76
N LEU A 173 15.85 2.24 10.72
CA LEU A 173 14.75 1.31 10.95
C LEU A 173 14.53 0.33 9.79
N VAL A 174 14.57 0.84 8.55
CA VAL A 174 14.10 0.07 7.38
C VAL A 174 15.24 -0.64 6.64
N LYS A 175 14.90 -1.71 5.92
CA LYS A 175 15.85 -2.51 5.14
C LYS A 175 15.37 -2.68 3.71
N LYS A 176 16.24 -3.17 2.82
CA LYS A 176 15.81 -3.62 1.50
C LYS A 176 14.68 -4.65 1.66
N GLY A 177 13.61 -4.49 0.89
CA GLY A 177 12.40 -5.30 0.97
C GLY A 177 11.37 -4.81 1.99
N THR A 178 11.64 -3.76 2.77
CA THR A 178 10.60 -3.12 3.58
C THR A 178 9.48 -2.60 2.66
N PRO A 179 8.21 -2.99 2.89
CA PRO A 179 7.08 -2.49 2.12
C PRO A 179 6.84 -1.00 2.36
N VAL A 180 6.36 -0.33 1.32
CA VAL A 180 6.00 1.08 1.28
C VAL A 180 4.62 1.18 0.65
N LEU A 181 3.60 1.37 1.49
CA LEU A 181 2.26 1.69 1.06
C LEU A 181 2.17 3.20 0.85
N ILE A 182 1.75 3.64 -0.34
CA ILE A 182 1.47 5.06 -0.61
C ILE A 182 0.00 5.20 -0.98
N ILE A 183 -0.75 5.97 -0.21
CA ILE A 183 -2.20 6.17 -0.40
C ILE A 183 -2.57 7.65 -0.31
N ASP A 184 -3.73 7.97 -0.86
CA ASP A 184 -4.44 9.22 -0.65
C ASP A 184 -5.81 8.87 -0.04
N ALA A 185 -5.95 9.10 1.26
CA ALA A 185 -7.16 8.70 2.00
C ALA A 185 -8.37 9.60 1.68
N HIS A 186 -8.19 10.70 0.94
CA HIS A 186 -9.29 11.53 0.47
C HIS A 186 -9.99 10.94 -0.76
N LYS A 187 -9.36 9.98 -1.46
CA LYS A 187 -9.95 9.32 -2.63
C LYS A 187 -11.02 8.31 -2.23
N SER A 188 -11.91 8.00 -3.17
CA SER A 188 -12.93 6.98 -2.95
C SER A 188 -12.29 5.62 -2.68
N LEU A 189 -12.99 4.74 -1.96
CA LEU A 189 -12.49 3.39 -1.69
C LEU A 189 -12.15 2.65 -3.00
N PHE A 190 -12.89 2.90 -4.08
CA PHE A 190 -12.58 2.36 -5.40
C PHE A 190 -11.16 2.73 -5.85
N GLU A 191 -10.80 4.01 -5.83
CA GLU A 191 -9.47 4.46 -6.27
C GLU A 191 -8.34 3.96 -5.36
N ILE A 192 -8.60 3.86 -4.06
CA ILE A 192 -7.63 3.29 -3.11
C ILE A 192 -7.41 1.81 -3.40
N MET A 193 -8.49 1.03 -3.50
CA MET A 193 -8.43 -0.43 -3.72
C MET A 193 -7.89 -0.79 -5.10
N LYS A 194 -8.13 0.06 -6.12
CA LYS A 194 -7.56 -0.07 -7.46
C LYS A 194 -6.03 -0.20 -7.45
N ASN A 195 -5.36 0.38 -6.44
CA ASN A 195 -3.91 0.29 -6.33
C ASN A 195 -3.38 -1.10 -5.96
N PHE A 196 -4.26 -2.03 -5.58
CA PHE A 196 -3.93 -3.42 -5.23
C PHE A 196 -4.42 -4.42 -6.27
N VAL A 197 -4.97 -3.95 -7.40
CA VAL A 197 -5.43 -4.81 -8.50
C VAL A 197 -4.24 -5.41 -9.20
N TYR A 198 -4.32 -6.71 -9.47
CA TYR A 198 -3.35 -7.42 -10.29
C TYR A 198 -3.96 -7.81 -11.65
N ILE A 199 -3.64 -7.05 -12.70
CA ILE A 199 -4.14 -7.32 -14.06
C ILE A 199 -3.19 -8.31 -14.74
N ASN A 200 -3.45 -9.61 -14.63
CA ASN A 200 -2.55 -10.66 -15.16
C ASN A 200 -2.47 -10.73 -16.70
N GLN A 201 -3.45 -10.19 -17.43
CA GLN A 201 -3.50 -10.21 -18.90
C GLN A 201 -4.17 -8.93 -19.47
N PRO A 202 -3.50 -7.77 -19.40
CA PRO A 202 -4.13 -6.48 -19.72
C PRO A 202 -4.62 -6.32 -21.18
N HIS A 203 -4.16 -7.17 -22.11
CA HIS A 203 -4.63 -7.18 -23.50
C HIS A 203 -5.87 -8.06 -23.74
N LEU A 204 -6.20 -8.97 -22.80
CA LEU A 204 -7.33 -9.91 -22.92
C LEU A 204 -8.47 -9.57 -21.96
N LEU A 205 -8.19 -8.80 -20.91
CA LEU A 205 -9.14 -8.48 -19.86
C LEU A 205 -9.76 -7.11 -20.13
N TYR A 206 -10.92 -7.14 -20.76
CA TYR A 206 -11.80 -5.99 -20.88
C TYR A 206 -13.23 -6.40 -20.59
N PRO A 207 -13.89 -5.80 -19.58
CA PRO A 207 -13.39 -4.91 -18.51
C PRO A 207 -12.35 -5.59 -17.59
N TRP A 208 -11.60 -4.83 -16.79
CA TRP A 208 -10.81 -5.43 -15.71
C TRP A 208 -11.68 -5.55 -14.44
N TRP A 209 -11.45 -6.60 -13.66
CA TRP A 209 -12.07 -6.81 -12.36
C TRP A 209 -11.01 -7.19 -11.32
N GLY A 210 -11.30 -6.95 -10.05
CA GLY A 210 -10.46 -7.38 -8.94
C GLY A 210 -11.31 -7.71 -7.72
N GLU A 211 -10.95 -8.76 -7.00
CA GLU A 211 -11.67 -9.19 -5.80
C GLU A 211 -10.72 -9.39 -4.62
N TRP A 212 -11.17 -8.96 -3.44
CA TRP A 212 -10.48 -9.17 -2.18
C TRP A 212 -11.45 -9.69 -1.16
N THR A 213 -10.98 -10.59 -0.31
CA THR A 213 -11.75 -11.15 0.80
C THR A 213 -10.97 -11.00 2.09
N PHE A 214 -11.63 -10.54 3.14
CA PHE A 214 -11.05 -10.46 4.48
C PHE A 214 -12.07 -10.84 5.55
N SER A 215 -11.59 -11.20 6.73
CA SER A 215 -12.44 -11.62 7.85
C SER A 215 -12.43 -10.54 8.93
N LEU A 216 -13.64 -10.12 9.34
CA LEU A 216 -13.91 -9.41 10.58
C LEU A 216 -14.48 -10.42 11.60
N PRO A 217 -14.52 -10.09 12.90
CA PRO A 217 -15.14 -10.96 13.91
C PRO A 217 -16.58 -11.36 13.52
N GLY A 218 -16.75 -12.62 13.11
CA GLY A 218 -18.02 -13.21 12.69
C GLY A 218 -18.45 -12.96 11.24
N ILE A 219 -17.72 -12.13 10.47
CA ILE A 219 -18.13 -11.68 9.13
C ILE A 219 -17.00 -11.89 8.12
N LEU A 220 -17.30 -12.55 7.01
CA LEU A 220 -16.45 -12.59 5.82
C LEU A 220 -16.87 -11.45 4.90
N VAL A 221 -16.01 -10.45 4.70
CA VAL A 221 -16.26 -9.34 3.78
C VAL A 221 -15.56 -9.64 2.47
N ARG A 222 -16.24 -9.42 1.34
CA ARG A 222 -15.58 -9.35 0.04
C ARG A 222 -15.88 -8.03 -0.66
N ILE A 223 -14.87 -7.56 -1.37
CA ILE A 223 -14.87 -6.34 -2.16
C ILE A 223 -14.61 -6.76 -3.61
N SER A 224 -15.44 -6.29 -4.53
CA SER A 224 -15.26 -6.48 -5.97
C SER A 224 -15.21 -5.12 -6.65
N LEU A 225 -14.17 -4.90 -7.45
CA LEU A 225 -13.98 -3.70 -8.27
C LEU A 225 -14.10 -4.08 -9.74
N TRP A 226 -14.62 -3.16 -10.52
CA TRP A 226 -14.79 -3.30 -11.96
C TRP A 226 -14.59 -1.93 -12.63
N GLU A 227 -13.83 -1.87 -13.72
CA GLU A 227 -13.68 -0.66 -14.56
C GLU A 227 -13.61 -1.03 -16.04
N ASP A 228 -14.22 -0.20 -16.87
CA ASP A 228 -14.10 -0.28 -18.32
C ASP A 228 -13.43 0.96 -18.94
N LEU A 229 -13.25 0.94 -20.26
CA LEU A 229 -12.47 1.93 -21.01
C LEU A 229 -13.31 3.18 -21.28
N SER A 230 -14.62 3.12 -21.05
CA SER A 230 -15.47 4.31 -21.00
C SER A 230 -15.29 5.10 -19.70
N GLY A 231 -14.64 4.49 -18.70
CA GLY A 231 -14.50 5.03 -17.35
C GLY A 231 -15.68 4.68 -16.44
N PHE A 232 -16.58 3.78 -16.87
CA PHE A 232 -17.59 3.23 -15.98
C PHE A 232 -16.89 2.38 -14.90
N LYS A 233 -17.27 2.61 -13.65
CA LYS A 233 -16.67 1.99 -12.47
C LYS A 233 -17.77 1.37 -11.63
N LYS A 234 -17.47 0.26 -10.99
CA LYS A 234 -18.37 -0.34 -10.01
C LYS A 234 -17.57 -0.91 -8.85
N LEU A 235 -18.00 -0.58 -7.63
CA LEU A 235 -17.54 -1.15 -6.38
C LEU A 235 -18.71 -1.93 -5.76
N THR A 236 -18.46 -3.19 -5.42
CA THR A 236 -19.42 -4.02 -4.68
C THR A 236 -18.78 -4.47 -3.38
N ILE A 237 -19.47 -4.29 -2.25
CA ILE A 237 -19.04 -4.80 -0.94
C ILE A 237 -20.14 -5.68 -0.39
N TRP A 238 -19.84 -6.95 -0.12
CA TRP A 238 -20.76 -7.85 0.54
C TRP A 238 -20.16 -8.46 1.81
N GLY A 239 -21.00 -8.67 2.81
CA GLY A 239 -20.64 -9.30 4.07
C GLY A 239 -21.44 -10.57 4.28
N GLU A 240 -20.77 -11.69 4.48
CA GLU A 240 -21.38 -12.99 4.75
C GLU A 240 -21.07 -13.42 6.19
N SER A 241 -22.04 -14.02 6.88
CA SER A 241 -21.80 -14.64 8.18
C SER A 241 -20.83 -15.81 8.01
N THR A 242 -19.78 -15.81 8.83
CA THR A 242 -18.86 -16.96 8.94
C THR A 242 -19.56 -18.22 9.47
N GLN A 243 -20.70 -18.05 10.15
CA GLN A 243 -21.56 -19.12 10.62
C GLN A 243 -22.80 -19.19 9.71
N GLY A 244 -22.81 -20.16 8.78
CA GLY A 244 -24.01 -20.50 7.99
C GLY A 244 -24.19 -19.78 6.65
N GLN A 245 -23.17 -19.14 6.08
CA GLN A 245 -23.17 -18.56 4.71
C GLN A 245 -24.36 -17.61 4.43
N LYS A 246 -24.82 -16.87 5.45
CA LYS A 246 -25.92 -15.91 5.33
C LYS A 246 -25.39 -14.53 4.91
N LEU A 247 -25.96 -13.93 3.87
CA LEU A 247 -25.65 -12.55 3.48
C LEU A 247 -26.19 -11.57 4.54
N LEU A 248 -25.31 -10.70 5.06
CA LEU A 248 -25.62 -9.70 6.08
C LEU A 248 -25.86 -8.32 5.47
N PHE A 249 -25.00 -7.92 4.53
CA PHE A 249 -25.12 -6.66 3.79
C PHE A 249 -24.59 -6.80 2.36
N LEU A 250 -25.09 -5.95 1.47
CA LEU A 250 -24.61 -5.75 0.11
C LEU A 250 -24.73 -4.26 -0.25
N TYR A 251 -23.60 -3.67 -0.66
CA TYR A 251 -23.49 -2.31 -1.15
C TYR A 251 -22.98 -2.31 -2.58
N GLU A 252 -23.64 -1.56 -3.46
CA GLU A 252 -23.20 -1.33 -4.84
C GLU A 252 -23.04 0.18 -5.09
N ASP A 253 -21.79 0.64 -5.16
CA ASP A 253 -21.45 1.96 -5.69
C ASP A 253 -21.18 1.79 -7.20
N THR A 254 -22.06 2.34 -8.02
CA THR A 254 -22.14 2.13 -9.47
C THR A 254 -21.39 3.17 -10.28
N ASN A 255 -20.71 4.11 -9.64
CA ASN A 255 -19.86 5.10 -10.31
C ASN A 255 -18.45 5.21 -9.69
N GLY A 256 -18.19 4.48 -8.60
CA GLY A 256 -16.92 4.43 -7.89
C GLY A 256 -16.57 5.73 -7.16
N ASP A 257 -17.55 6.58 -6.85
CA ASP A 257 -17.32 7.90 -6.24
C ASP A 257 -17.24 7.86 -4.70
N GLY A 258 -17.50 6.71 -4.09
CA GLY A 258 -17.45 6.51 -2.64
C GLY A 258 -18.69 6.98 -1.90
N ARG A 259 -19.77 7.35 -2.61
CA ARG A 259 -21.06 7.77 -2.04
C ARG A 259 -22.17 6.92 -2.64
N LEU A 260 -23.18 6.63 -1.83
CA LEU A 260 -24.36 5.93 -2.31
C LEU A 260 -25.49 6.91 -2.66
N ALA A 261 -25.84 6.99 -3.94
CA ALA A 261 -26.99 7.72 -4.43
C ALA A 261 -28.30 7.01 -4.06
N TRP A 262 -29.42 7.73 -4.09
CA TRP A 262 -30.73 7.18 -3.70
C TRP A 262 -31.21 6.01 -4.57
N TRP A 263 -30.70 5.90 -5.80
CA TRP A 263 -31.01 4.82 -6.75
C TRP A 263 -30.03 3.64 -6.67
N GLU A 264 -28.95 3.77 -5.91
CA GLU A 264 -27.96 2.70 -5.75
C GLU A 264 -28.41 1.66 -4.73
N LYS A 265 -27.97 0.42 -4.92
CA LYS A 265 -28.52 -0.70 -4.15
C LYS A 265 -27.90 -0.76 -2.77
N ILE A 266 -28.78 -0.69 -1.77
CA ILE A 266 -28.47 -0.95 -0.36
C ILE A 266 -29.35 -2.10 0.09
N HIS A 267 -28.74 -3.22 0.44
CA HIS A 267 -29.45 -4.33 1.07
C HIS A 267 -28.80 -4.63 2.42
N SER A 268 -29.52 -4.36 3.51
CA SER A 268 -29.20 -4.82 4.86
C SER A 268 -30.23 -5.85 5.29
N PHE A 269 -29.78 -7.00 5.77
CA PHE A 269 -30.64 -8.15 6.07
C PHE A 269 -30.76 -8.46 7.57
N GLU A 270 -29.97 -7.80 8.42
CA GLU A 270 -30.09 -7.87 9.88
C GLU A 270 -30.09 -6.46 10.49
N ASN A 271 -30.72 -6.30 11.67
CA ASN A 271 -30.77 -5.05 12.46
C ASN A 271 -29.38 -4.54 12.96
N LYS A 272 -28.29 -5.05 12.38
CA LYS A 272 -26.92 -4.57 12.58
C LYS A 272 -26.59 -3.70 11.36
N GLU A 273 -26.93 -2.42 11.43
CA GLU A 273 -26.66 -1.48 10.34
C GLU A 273 -25.15 -1.18 10.25
N TRP A 274 -24.44 -1.94 9.42
CA TRP A 274 -23.08 -1.61 9.00
C TRP A 274 -23.15 -0.52 7.94
N LYS A 275 -22.96 0.76 8.28
CA LYS A 275 -23.08 1.82 7.27
C LYS A 275 -21.95 1.73 6.25
N PHE A 276 -22.26 2.08 5.00
CA PHE A 276 -21.27 2.06 3.90
C PHE A 276 -20.03 2.90 4.21
N GLU A 277 -20.19 4.11 4.74
CA GLU A 277 -19.08 4.98 5.14
C GLU A 277 -18.22 4.36 6.26
N GLU A 278 -18.86 3.76 7.27
CA GLU A 278 -18.14 3.07 8.36
C GLU A 278 -17.32 1.88 7.83
N LEU A 279 -17.88 1.10 6.90
CA LEU A 279 -17.18 0.00 6.24
C LEU A 279 -16.00 0.49 5.40
N GLN A 280 -16.16 1.59 4.65
CA GLN A 280 -15.06 2.17 3.88
C GLN A 280 -13.88 2.55 4.79
N ASN A 281 -14.17 3.22 5.91
CA ASN A 281 -13.15 3.61 6.88
C ASN A 281 -12.45 2.38 7.49
N ILE A 282 -13.22 1.36 7.90
CA ILE A 282 -12.67 0.10 8.43
C ILE A 282 -11.74 -0.57 7.41
N ILE A 283 -12.12 -0.61 6.13
CA ILE A 283 -11.30 -1.22 5.08
C ILE A 283 -9.97 -0.47 4.95
N ILE A 284 -10.00 0.87 4.91
CA ILE A 284 -8.81 1.70 4.79
C ILE A 284 -7.89 1.52 6.01
N ASP A 285 -8.45 1.52 7.22
CA ASP A 285 -7.71 1.36 8.48
C ASP A 285 -7.02 0.00 8.60
N LEU A 286 -7.57 -1.04 7.95
CA LEU A 286 -7.02 -2.40 7.96
C LEU A 286 -5.99 -2.65 6.84
N LEU A 287 -5.82 -1.75 5.86
CA LEU A 287 -4.84 -1.93 4.78
C LEU A 287 -3.42 -2.18 5.30
N PRO A 288 -2.87 -1.41 6.27
CA PRO A 288 -1.52 -1.66 6.77
C PRO A 288 -1.37 -3.06 7.37
N LEU A 289 -2.36 -3.49 8.16
CA LEU A 289 -2.41 -4.82 8.77
C LEU A 289 -2.38 -5.92 7.70
N TRP A 290 -3.22 -5.83 6.67
CA TRP A 290 -3.29 -6.84 5.63
C TRP A 290 -2.00 -6.94 4.81
N ILE A 291 -1.28 -5.83 4.65
CA ILE A 291 0.01 -5.82 3.95
C ILE A 291 1.10 -6.49 4.81
N GLU A 292 1.13 -6.23 6.11
CA GLU A 292 2.08 -6.90 7.03
C GLU A 292 1.83 -8.41 7.11
N GLU A 293 0.56 -8.82 7.18
CA GLU A 293 0.17 -10.23 7.25
C GLU A 293 0.18 -10.92 5.87
N LYS A 294 0.33 -10.16 4.78
CA LYS A 294 0.22 -10.62 3.39
C LYS A 294 -1.14 -11.28 3.09
N ILE A 295 -2.19 -10.80 3.74
CA ILE A 295 -3.56 -11.34 3.69
C ILE A 295 -4.38 -10.79 2.53
N LEU A 296 -3.82 -9.91 1.70
CA LEU A 296 -4.41 -9.63 0.38
C LEU A 296 -4.27 -10.88 -0.50
N VAL A 297 -5.14 -11.87 -0.27
CA VAL A 297 -5.26 -13.08 -1.07
C VAL A 297 -5.87 -12.64 -2.39
N ASP A 298 -5.02 -12.59 -3.40
CA ASP A 298 -5.39 -12.40 -4.79
C ASP A 298 -6.27 -13.58 -5.23
N GLN A 299 -7.56 -13.32 -5.41
CA GLN A 299 -8.43 -14.18 -6.21
C GLN A 299 -9.03 -13.34 -7.35
N GLY A 300 -8.16 -12.80 -8.21
CA GLY A 300 -8.57 -11.97 -9.34
C GLY A 300 -7.71 -12.15 -10.58
N GLY A 301 -7.64 -13.37 -11.12
CA GLY A 301 -7.12 -13.68 -12.46
C GLY A 301 -6.29 -14.95 -12.54
#